data_AF-O25398-F1
#
_entry.id   AF-O25398-F1
#
_cell.length_a   1.000
_cell.length_b   1.000
_cell.length_c   1.000
_cell.angle_alpha   90.00
_cell.angle_beta   90.00
_cell.angle_gamma   90.00
#
_symmetry.space_group_name_H-M   'P 1'
#
loop_
_entity.id
_entity.type
_entity.pdbx_description
1 polymer ?
#
loop_
_entity_poly.entity_id
_entity_poly.type
_entity_poly.pdbx_seq_one_letter_code
_entity_poly.pdbx_strand_id
1 'polypeptide(L)'
;MMNIPGKFDVSGDLVHAIYYNPHLSQKEKKGVIDSYCQSDVLNTYWLFLKYEVLKGALNKEQYLGLLNDFLAKFPKEKSYSSVFTNALEKEIREFA
;
A
#
# COMPACT_ATOMS: atom_id res chain seq x y z
N MET A 1 -0.51 -9.68 -14.32
CA MET A 1 -1.31 -8.93 -13.33
C MET A 1 -0.36 -8.08 -12.51
N MET A 2 -0.77 -6.90 -12.04
CA MET A 2 0.13 -5.82 -11.61
C MET A 2 1.00 -6.11 -10.36
N ASN A 3 0.84 -7.29 -9.72
CA ASN A 3 1.56 -7.77 -8.53
C ASN A 3 1.59 -6.82 -7.32
N ILE A 4 0.80 -5.74 -7.33
CA ILE A 4 0.55 -4.90 -6.15
C ILE A 4 -0.42 -5.60 -5.19
N PRO A 5 -0.32 -5.37 -3.87
CA PRO A 5 -1.24 -5.91 -2.86
C PRO A 5 -2.71 -5.68 -3.20
N GLY A 6 -3.04 -4.52 -3.79
CA GLY A 6 -4.42 -4.17 -4.09
C GLY A 6 -5.23 -3.90 -2.82
N LYS A 7 -6.54 -4.14 -2.86
CA LYS A 7 -7.44 -3.87 -1.72
C LYS A 7 -6.97 -4.63 -0.46
N PHE A 8 -6.51 -3.89 0.55
CA PHE A 8 -6.14 -4.45 1.85
C PHE A 8 -7.32 -4.29 2.83
N ASP A 9 -7.90 -5.43 3.22
CA ASP A 9 -8.88 -5.63 4.30
C ASP A 9 -10.23 -4.88 4.15
N VAL A 10 -10.21 -3.55 4.05
CA VAL A 10 -11.39 -2.68 4.11
C VAL A 10 -11.64 -2.00 2.76
N SER A 11 -12.89 -2.00 2.30
CA SER A 11 -13.33 -1.17 1.17
C SER A 11 -13.64 0.26 1.64
N GLY A 12 -13.33 1.26 0.82
CA GLY A 12 -13.63 2.67 1.12
C GLY A 12 -15.10 2.94 1.43
N ASP A 13 -16.01 2.21 0.78
CA ASP A 13 -17.45 2.31 1.03
C ASP A 13 -17.86 1.92 2.47
N LEU A 14 -17.01 1.16 3.18
CA LEU A 14 -17.25 0.75 4.55
C LEU A 14 -16.78 1.79 5.58
N VAL A 15 -16.00 2.80 5.20
CA VAL A 15 -15.45 3.80 6.14
C VAL A 15 -16.57 4.49 6.91
N HIS A 16 -17.62 4.90 6.21
CA HIS A 16 -18.80 5.53 6.83
C HIS A 16 -19.48 4.58 7.83
N ALA A 17 -19.71 3.33 7.42
CA ALA A 17 -20.33 2.32 8.29
C ALA A 17 -19.48 2.01 9.54
N ILE A 18 -18.16 1.91 9.39
CA ILE A 18 -17.22 1.68 10.51
C ILE A 18 -17.24 2.86 11.48
N TYR A 19 -17.18 4.09 10.97
CA TYR A 19 -17.18 5.30 11.81
C TYR A 19 -18.44 5.40 12.70
N TYR A 20 -19.60 5.07 12.16
CA TYR A 20 -20.86 5.10 12.89
C TYR A 20 -21.22 3.80 13.62
N ASN A 21 -20.41 2.74 13.53
CA ASN A 21 -20.72 1.46 14.16
C ASN A 21 -20.81 1.58 15.69
N PRO A 22 -21.95 1.34 16.34
CA PRO A 22 -22.08 1.49 17.80
C PRO A 22 -21.35 0.38 18.58
N HIS A 23 -20.98 -0.72 17.92
CA HIS A 23 -20.34 -1.88 18.54
C HIS A 23 -18.81 -1.80 18.59
N LEU A 24 -18.21 -0.78 17.97
CA LEU A 24 -16.77 -0.55 18.00
C LEU A 24 -16.45 0.65 18.90
N SER A 25 -15.40 0.54 19.70
CA SER A 25 -14.85 1.70 20.41
C SER A 25 -14.27 2.71 19.41
N GLN A 26 -14.18 3.97 19.82
CA GLN A 26 -13.58 5.02 18.98
C GLN A 26 -12.13 4.72 18.56
N LYS A 27 -11.37 4.05 19.44
CA LYS A 27 -10.00 3.63 19.16
C LYS A 27 -9.95 2.58 18.04
N GLU A 28 -10.84 1.58 18.08
CA GLU A 28 -10.92 0.54 17.05
C GLU A 28 -11.33 1.13 15.71
N LYS A 29 -12.39 1.95 15.69
CA LYS A 29 -12.85 2.65 14.47
C LYS A 29 -11.72 3.42 13.81
N LYS A 30 -11.04 4.26 14.59
CA LYS A 30 -9.92 5.06 14.10
C LYS A 30 -8.78 4.18 13.60
N GLY A 31 -8.43 3.11 14.31
CA GLY A 31 -7.35 2.21 13.91
C GLY A 31 -7.63 1.51 12.57
N VAL A 32 -8.85 1.02 12.36
CA VAL A 32 -9.27 0.37 11.12
C VAL A 32 -9.27 1.36 9.96
N ILE A 33 -9.89 2.54 10.13
CA ILE A 33 -9.96 3.56 9.10
C ILE A 33 -8.57 4.10 8.75
N ASP A 34 -7.72 4.35 9.75
CA ASP A 34 -6.34 4.80 9.57
C ASP A 34 -5.51 3.78 8.76
N SER A 35 -5.66 2.49 9.08
CA SER A 35 -4.96 1.40 8.38
C SER A 35 -5.41 1.31 6.92
N TYR A 36 -6.71 1.40 6.67
CA TYR A 36 -7.28 1.48 5.32
C TYR A 36 -6.69 2.64 4.54
N CYS A 37 -6.84 3.87 5.04
CA CYS A 37 -6.39 5.09 4.37
C CYS A 37 -4.89 5.06 4.05
N GLN A 38 -4.05 4.59 4.98
CA GLN A 38 -2.61 4.46 4.76
C GLN A 38 -2.32 3.43 3.67
N SER A 39 -2.93 2.24 3.74
CA SER A 39 -2.71 1.19 2.73
C SER A 39 -3.15 1.62 1.32
N ASP A 40 -4.24 2.37 1.20
CA ASP A 40 -4.77 2.84 -0.08
C ASP A 40 -3.85 3.88 -0.74
N VAL A 41 -3.30 4.81 0.05
CA VAL A 41 -2.28 5.77 -0.42
C VAL A 41 -1.02 5.05 -0.89
N LEU A 42 -0.55 4.06 -0.13
CA LEU A 42 0.67 3.30 -0.46
C LEU A 42 0.50 2.48 -1.74
N ASN A 43 -0.66 1.84 -1.92
CA ASN A 43 -1.02 1.17 -3.17
C ASN A 43 -1.10 2.14 -4.35
N THR A 44 -1.76 3.28 -4.17
CA THR A 44 -1.93 4.29 -5.22
C THR A 44 -0.58 4.86 -5.66
N TYR A 45 0.31 5.13 -4.71
CA TYR A 45 1.67 5.54 -5.00
C TYR A 45 2.44 4.49 -5.81
N TRP A 46 2.34 3.21 -5.44
CA TRP A 46 3.00 2.15 -6.21
C TRP A 46 2.42 1.98 -7.61
N LEU A 47 1.08 2.06 -7.75
CA LEU A 47 0.41 2.09 -9.06
C LEU A 47 0.94 3.25 -9.91
N PHE A 48 1.09 4.44 -9.32
CA PHE A 48 1.68 5.60 -9.98
C PHE A 48 3.11 5.32 -10.46
N LEU A 49 3.97 4.72 -9.63
CA LEU A 49 5.33 4.35 -10.07
C LEU A 49 5.30 3.40 -11.27
N LYS A 50 4.43 2.38 -11.26
CA LYS A 50 4.27 1.47 -12.40
C LYS A 50 3.75 2.20 -13.65
N TYR A 51 2.85 3.17 -13.49
CA TYR A 51 2.38 4.01 -14.59
C TYR A 51 3.48 4.87 -15.19
N GLU A 52 4.33 5.50 -14.37
CA GLU A 52 5.45 6.31 -14.85
C GLU A 52 6.48 5.48 -15.63
N VAL A 53 6.70 4.21 -15.25
CA VAL A 53 7.49 3.26 -16.07
C VAL A 53 6.82 3.00 -17.42
N LEU A 54 5.52 2.71 -17.43
CA LEU A 54 4.79 2.43 -18.68
C LEU A 54 4.75 3.62 -19.64
N LYS A 55 4.68 4.85 -19.11
CA LYS A 55 4.73 6.09 -19.89
C LYS A 55 6.14 6.44 -20.37
N GLY A 56 7.17 5.76 -19.87
CA GLY A 56 8.58 6.00 -20.21
C GLY A 56 9.21 7.19 -19.45
N ALA A 57 8.58 7.67 -18.38
CA ALA A 57 9.12 8.73 -17.53
C ALA A 57 10.13 8.19 -16.49
N LEU A 58 9.99 6.92 -16.10
CA LEU A 58 10.97 6.20 -15.29
C LEU A 58 11.58 5.05 -16.08
N ASN A 59 12.90 4.96 -16.08
CA ASN A 59 13.58 3.74 -16.52
C ASN A 59 13.61 2.68 -15.41
N LYS A 60 14.09 1.48 -15.77
CA LYS A 60 14.12 0.32 -14.88
C LYS A 60 14.93 0.59 -13.61
N GLU A 61 16.11 1.20 -13.76
CA GLU A 61 17.04 1.47 -12.66
C GLU A 61 16.45 2.49 -11.67
N GLN A 62 15.80 3.54 -12.18
CA GLN A 62 15.10 4.54 -11.37
C GLN A 62 13.93 3.93 -10.62
N TYR A 63 13.12 3.10 -11.28
CA TYR A 63 12.01 2.39 -10.65
C TYR A 63 12.49 1.48 -9.51
N LEU A 64 13.51 0.64 -9.76
CA LEU A 64 14.09 -0.22 -8.74
C LEU A 64 14.69 0.58 -7.57
N GLY A 65 15.35 1.70 -7.84
CA GLY A 65 15.84 2.62 -6.81
C GLY A 65 14.71 3.13 -5.92
N LEU A 66 13.60 3.57 -6.53
CA LEU A 66 12.41 4.04 -5.81
C LEU A 66 11.74 2.92 -5.00
N LEU A 67 11.69 1.69 -5.51
CA LEU A 67 11.15 0.56 -4.75
C LEU A 67 12.02 0.17 -3.55
N ASN A 68 13.35 0.21 -3.69
CA ASN A 68 14.25 -0.04 -2.57
C ASN A 68 14.10 1.04 -1.48
N ASP A 69 14.02 2.30 -1.89
CA ASP A 69 13.73 3.42 -0.99
C ASP A 69 12.38 3.27 -0.30
N PHE A 70 11.38 2.82 -1.06
CA PHE A 70 10.04 2.59 -0.55
C PHE A 70 10.02 1.49 0.50
N LEU A 71 10.69 0.36 0.23
CA LEU A 71 10.85 -0.74 1.18
C LEU A 71 11.62 -0.31 2.44
N ALA A 72 12.71 0.44 2.29
CA ALA A 72 13.54 0.89 3.41
C ALA A 72 12.80 1.84 4.37
N LYS A 73 11.90 2.67 3.84
CA LYS A 73 11.09 3.63 4.60
C LYS A 73 9.75 3.05 5.07
N PHE A 74 9.43 1.81 4.71
CA PHE A 74 8.13 1.22 4.99
C PHE A 74 7.91 0.99 6.49
N PRO A 75 6.76 1.37 7.07
CA PRO A 75 6.47 1.11 8.48
C PRO A 75 6.44 -0.40 8.76
N LYS A 76 7.05 -0.86 9.87
CA LYS A 76 7.18 -2.29 10.18
C LYS A 76 6.07 -2.86 11.07
N GLU A 77 5.45 -2.01 11.88
CA GLU A 77 4.52 -2.41 12.95
C GLU A 77 3.04 -2.21 12.60
N LYS A 78 2.72 -1.96 11.32
CA LYS A 78 1.34 -1.78 10.84
C LYS A 78 0.76 -3.13 10.39
N SER A 79 -0.56 -3.28 10.48
CA SER A 79 -1.27 -4.50 10.06
C SER A 79 -1.03 -4.87 8.59
N TYR A 80 -0.83 -3.87 7.72
CA TYR A 80 -0.54 -4.07 6.30
C TYR A 80 0.96 -4.24 5.98
N SER A 81 1.87 -4.07 6.95
CA SER A 81 3.31 -4.00 6.69
C SER A 81 3.82 -5.23 5.97
N SER A 82 3.57 -6.41 6.52
CA SER A 82 4.07 -7.68 5.97
C SER A 82 3.59 -7.93 4.54
N VAL A 83 2.36 -7.56 4.22
CA VAL A 83 1.80 -7.73 2.87
C VAL A 83 2.56 -6.87 1.88
N PHE A 84 2.78 -5.60 2.20
CA PHE A 84 3.51 -4.68 1.32
C PHE A 84 4.99 -4.99 1.23
N THR A 85 5.67 -5.30 2.34
CA THR A 85 7.10 -5.61 2.31
C THR A 85 7.36 -6.87 1.50
N ASN A 86 6.56 -7.92 1.69
CA ASN A 86 6.69 -9.16 0.91
C ASN A 86 6.43 -8.92 -0.58
N ALA A 87 5.45 -8.08 -0.93
CA ALA A 87 5.16 -7.74 -2.31
C ALA A 87 6.28 -6.90 -2.94
N LEU A 88 6.80 -5.90 -2.23
CA LEU A 88 7.92 -5.07 -2.68
C LEU A 88 9.19 -5.89 -2.89
N GLU A 89 9.54 -6.76 -1.93
CA GLU A 89 10.70 -7.66 -2.06
C GLU A 89 10.56 -8.61 -3.25
N LYS A 90 9.34 -9.13 -3.49
CA LYS A 90 9.06 -9.97 -4.65
C LYS A 90 9.22 -9.18 -5.94
N GLU A 91 8.64 -7.99 -6.05
CA GLU A 91 8.77 -7.15 -7.23
C GLU A 91 10.23 -6.78 -7.49
N ILE A 92 10.99 -6.33 -6.48
CA ILE A 92 12.40 -5.98 -6.62
C ILE A 92 13.20 -7.17 -7.16
N ARG A 93 12.94 -8.38 -6.66
CA ARG A 93 13.60 -9.61 -7.12
C ARG A 93 13.21 -10.04 -8.53
N GLU A 94 11.96 -9.87 -8.93
CA GLU A 94 11.46 -10.24 -10.26
C GLU A 94 11.81 -9.21 -11.33
N PHE A 95 11.95 -7.95 -10.93
CA PHE A 95 12.22 -6.82 -11.82
C PHE A 95 13.71 -6.45 -11.88
N ALA A 96 14.57 -7.00 -11.02
CA ALA A 96 16.03 -6.87 -11.10
C ALA A 96 16.59 -7.69 -12.26
#